data_AF-A0AAU8JU08-F1
#
_entry.id   AF-A0AAU8JU08-F1
#
_cell.length_a   1.000
_cell.length_b   1.000
_cell.length_c   1.000
_cell.angle_alpha   90.00
_cell.angle_beta   90.00
_cell.angle_gamma   90.00
#
_symmetry.space_group_name_H-M   'P 1'
#
loop_
_entity.id
_entity.type
_entity.pdbx_description
1 polymer ?
#
loop_
_entity_poly.entity_id
_entity_poly.type
_entity_poly.pdbx_seq_one_letter_code
_entity_poly.pdbx_strand_id
1 'polypeptide(L)'
;MWWSPRAGLRFLVAVLAACAALPVLAACTPVPKRAVAVRMERGNLVIDPGRCRSEVVTDVSISTRVDGRLDTWVAIPRSMAAVVDTIDPAALGPDWAADGTRPTALQPGATYRIGVSVSRDGRLDSGSVEVDGATLLGLADDQAVVGRGPSAPGVVTPRAEYRSAVEARCE
;
A
#
# COMPACT_ATOMS: atom_id res chain seq x y z
N MET A 1 -7.55 -45.31 63.40
CA MET A 1 -6.93 -43.99 63.63
C MET A 1 -5.42 -44.20 63.48
N TRP A 2 -4.66 -43.68 62.52
CA TRP A 2 -4.77 -42.52 61.65
C TRP A 2 -4.14 -42.85 60.29
N TRP A 3 -4.74 -42.37 59.19
CA TRP A 3 -4.09 -42.30 57.89
C TRP A 3 -3.53 -40.90 57.71
N SER A 4 -2.22 -40.80 57.42
CA SER A 4 -1.51 -39.55 57.14
C SER A 4 -1.81 -39.06 55.73
N PRO A 5 -2.42 -37.88 55.52
CA PRO A 5 -2.63 -37.31 54.20
C PRO A 5 -1.53 -36.29 53.90
N ARG A 6 -0.30 -36.75 53.62
CA ARG A 6 0.78 -35.84 53.17
C ARG A 6 1.62 -36.44 52.04
N ALA A 7 0.98 -37.06 51.07
CA ALA A 7 1.62 -37.56 49.85
C ALA A 7 0.83 -37.21 48.58
N GLY A 8 0.29 -36.00 48.50
CA GLY A 8 -0.51 -35.57 47.34
C GLY A 8 -0.31 -34.12 46.92
N LEU A 9 0.67 -33.40 47.48
CA LEU A 9 0.83 -31.95 47.25
C LEU A 9 2.18 -31.59 46.61
N ARG A 10 2.69 -32.43 45.70
CA ARG A 10 3.90 -32.10 44.91
C ARG A 10 3.77 -32.35 43.41
N PHE A 11 2.65 -32.89 42.95
CA PHE A 11 2.44 -33.21 41.52
C PHE A 11 1.45 -32.29 40.81
N LEU A 12 1.12 -31.13 41.38
CA LEU A 12 0.19 -30.16 40.78
C LEU A 12 0.81 -28.76 40.56
N VAL A 13 2.14 -28.66 40.63
CA VAL A 13 2.88 -27.40 40.37
C VAL A 13 3.76 -27.50 39.12
N ALA A 14 3.99 -28.70 38.57
CA ALA A 14 4.89 -28.89 37.43
C ALA A 14 4.26 -28.68 36.04
N VAL A 15 2.93 -28.64 35.92
CA VAL A 15 2.23 -28.47 34.62
C VAL A 15 1.75 -27.03 34.38
N LEU A 16 1.72 -26.19 35.41
CA LEU A 16 1.32 -24.77 35.29
C LEU A 16 2.48 -23.81 35.01
N ALA A 17 3.72 -24.31 34.90
CA ALA A 17 4.92 -23.49 34.70
C ALA A 17 5.52 -23.61 33.28
N ALA A 18 4.74 -24.05 32.29
CA ALA A 18 5.20 -24.14 30.89
C ALA A 18 4.63 -23.05 29.96
N CYS A 19 3.76 -22.15 30.46
CA CYS A 19 3.20 -21.04 29.67
C CYS A 19 3.78 -19.66 30.02
N ALA A 20 4.72 -19.57 30.96
CA ALA A 20 5.25 -18.29 31.46
C ALA A 20 6.56 -17.84 30.79
N ALA A 21 6.87 -18.33 29.59
CA ALA A 21 8.14 -18.05 28.90
C ALA A 21 7.99 -17.82 27.40
N LEU A 22 7.10 -16.93 26.96
CA LEU A 22 7.24 -16.24 25.67
C LEU A 22 6.81 -14.76 25.77
N PRO A 23 7.52 -13.89 26.51
CA PRO A 23 7.32 -12.45 26.40
C PRO A 23 8.24 -11.88 25.31
N VAL A 24 8.19 -12.42 24.09
CA VAL A 24 8.74 -11.74 22.90
C VAL A 24 7.84 -12.07 21.71
N LEU A 25 6.54 -11.81 21.87
CA LEU A 25 5.81 -11.24 20.73
C LEU A 25 6.48 -9.88 20.53
N ALA A 26 7.57 -9.86 19.74
CA ALA A 26 7.97 -8.66 19.03
C ALA A 26 6.67 -8.14 18.45
N ALA A 27 6.15 -7.07 19.05
CA ALA A 27 5.01 -6.37 18.52
C ALA A 27 5.47 -5.98 17.11
N CYS A 28 5.03 -6.75 16.11
CA CYS A 28 5.05 -6.34 14.72
C CYS A 28 4.16 -5.10 14.71
N THR A 29 4.74 -3.97 15.09
CA THR A 29 4.11 -2.68 14.95
C THR A 29 3.87 -2.61 13.45
N PRO A 30 2.59 -2.60 13.02
CA PRO A 30 2.29 -2.66 11.61
C PRO A 30 3.04 -1.51 10.97
N VAL A 31 3.89 -1.82 9.98
CA VAL A 31 4.68 -0.81 9.28
C VAL A 31 3.68 0.27 8.88
N PRO A 32 3.89 1.51 9.32
CA PRO A 32 3.00 2.60 8.97
C PRO A 32 2.86 2.56 7.45
N LYS A 33 1.63 2.42 6.94
CA LYS A 33 1.43 2.24 5.50
C LYS A 33 1.49 3.59 4.78
N ARG A 34 2.20 3.68 3.66
CA ARG A 34 2.35 4.92 2.87
C ARG A 34 1.02 5.31 2.23
N ALA A 35 0.74 6.61 2.22
CA ALA A 35 -0.38 7.16 1.49
C ALA A 35 0.01 7.33 0.00
N VAL A 36 -0.87 6.91 -0.90
CA VAL A 36 -0.76 7.12 -2.35
C VAL A 36 -2.02 7.85 -2.78
N ALA A 37 -1.88 8.87 -3.62
CA ALA A 37 -3.02 9.56 -4.20
C ALA A 37 -3.09 9.30 -5.70
N VAL A 38 -4.29 9.14 -6.23
CA VAL A 38 -4.55 8.97 -7.66
C VAL A 38 -5.60 9.97 -8.09
N ARG A 39 -5.41 10.55 -9.27
CA ARG A 39 -6.28 11.63 -9.78
C ARG A 39 -6.33 11.58 -11.29
N MET A 40 -7.26 12.34 -11.86
CA MET A 40 -7.33 12.53 -13.30
C MET A 40 -6.72 13.89 -13.67
N GLU A 41 -5.86 13.91 -14.67
CA GLU A 41 -5.41 15.14 -15.31
C GLU A 41 -5.60 15.03 -16.82
N ARG A 42 -6.41 15.92 -17.39
CA ARG A 42 -6.63 15.97 -18.85
C ARG A 42 -7.04 14.61 -19.44
N GLY A 43 -7.79 13.81 -18.67
CA GLY A 43 -8.24 12.48 -19.06
C GLY A 43 -7.26 11.34 -18.77
N ASN A 44 -6.06 11.62 -18.25
CA ASN A 44 -5.07 10.61 -17.87
C ASN A 44 -5.08 10.35 -16.36
N LEU A 45 -4.84 9.09 -15.99
CA LEU A 45 -4.57 8.72 -14.62
C LEU A 45 -3.20 9.26 -14.21
N VAL A 46 -3.14 9.99 -13.11
CA VAL A 46 -1.89 10.49 -12.52
C VAL A 46 -1.78 9.96 -11.10
N ILE A 47 -0.62 9.38 -10.80
CA ILE A 47 -0.31 8.77 -9.51
C ILE A 47 0.68 9.67 -8.78
N ASP A 48 0.33 10.06 -7.57
CA ASP A 48 1.21 10.73 -6.62
C ASP A 48 1.71 9.69 -5.60
N PRO A 49 3.00 9.30 -5.66
CA PRO A 49 3.57 8.28 -4.80
C PRO A 49 3.73 8.76 -3.36
N GLY A 50 3.61 10.06 -3.10
CA GLY A 50 3.88 10.64 -1.79
C GLY A 50 5.28 10.46 -1.29
N ARG A 51 6.25 10.50 -2.20
CA ARG A 51 7.65 10.27 -1.86
C ARG A 51 8.22 11.46 -1.06
N CYS A 52 9.09 11.15 -0.11
CA CYS A 52 9.98 12.13 0.48
C CYS A 52 11.13 12.45 -0.48
N ARG A 53 11.80 13.60 -0.29
CA ARG A 53 12.84 14.08 -1.22
C ARG A 53 13.95 13.07 -1.50
N SER A 54 14.36 12.29 -0.49
CA SER A 54 15.42 11.28 -0.58
C SER A 54 14.93 9.91 -1.07
N GLU A 55 13.64 9.75 -1.34
CA GLU A 55 13.06 8.48 -1.77
C GLU A 55 13.00 8.39 -3.29
N VAL A 56 13.24 7.17 -3.78
CA VAL A 56 13.16 6.82 -5.20
C VAL A 56 12.01 5.84 -5.43
N VAL A 57 11.28 5.99 -6.53
CA VAL A 57 10.25 5.02 -6.90
C VAL A 57 10.93 3.76 -7.43
N THR A 58 10.53 2.58 -6.94
CA THR A 58 11.07 1.29 -7.39
C THR A 58 10.14 0.57 -8.34
N ASP A 59 8.83 0.73 -8.17
CA ASP A 59 7.83 0.14 -9.05
C ASP A 59 6.48 0.84 -8.88
N VAL A 60 5.68 0.72 -9.94
CA VAL A 60 4.25 1.03 -9.97
C VAL A 60 3.52 -0.19 -10.50
N SER A 61 2.42 -0.56 -9.86
CA SER A 61 1.53 -1.61 -10.33
C SER A 61 0.10 -1.10 -10.43
N ILE A 62 -0.59 -1.52 -11.48
CA ILE A 62 -2.01 -1.26 -11.68
C ILE A 62 -2.67 -2.61 -11.96
N SER A 63 -3.42 -3.08 -10.97
CA SER A 63 -4.27 -4.26 -11.12
C SER A 63 -5.69 -3.81 -11.44
N THR A 64 -6.25 -4.35 -12.53
CA THR A 64 -7.62 -4.05 -12.97
C THR A 64 -8.46 -5.31 -12.86
N ARG A 65 -9.61 -5.22 -12.18
CA ARG A 65 -10.59 -6.31 -12.09
C ARG A 65 -11.86 -5.93 -12.83
N VAL A 66 -12.26 -6.74 -13.82
CA VAL A 66 -13.51 -6.61 -14.57
C VAL A 66 -14.20 -7.97 -14.60
N ASP A 67 -15.45 -8.05 -14.15
CA ASP A 67 -16.24 -9.29 -14.14
C ASP A 67 -15.48 -10.51 -13.54
N GLY A 68 -14.72 -10.27 -12.48
CA GLY A 68 -13.92 -11.29 -11.79
C GLY A 68 -12.59 -11.65 -12.47
N ARG A 69 -12.32 -11.17 -13.69
CA ARG A 69 -11.01 -11.30 -14.35
C ARG A 69 -10.04 -10.25 -13.83
N LEU A 70 -8.85 -10.67 -13.42
CA LEU A 70 -7.77 -9.81 -12.98
C LEU A 70 -6.72 -9.67 -14.09
N ASP A 71 -6.39 -8.44 -14.44
CA ASP A 71 -5.23 -8.08 -15.24
C ASP A 71 -4.28 -7.23 -14.39
N THR A 72 -2.98 -7.36 -14.57
CA THR A 72 -2.00 -6.57 -13.82
C THR A 72 -0.92 -6.08 -14.76
N TRP A 73 -0.69 -4.77 -14.68
CA TRP A 73 0.36 -4.06 -15.38
C TRP A 73 1.38 -3.57 -14.36
N VAL A 74 2.66 -3.80 -14.60
CA VAL A 74 3.74 -3.31 -13.73
C VAL A 74 4.71 -2.47 -14.56
N ALA A 75 5.18 -1.36 -13.97
CA ALA A 75 6.24 -0.55 -14.51
C ALA A 75 7.36 -0.38 -13.48
N ILE A 76 8.60 -0.58 -13.92
CA ILE A 76 9.82 -0.52 -13.13
C ILE A 76 10.77 0.46 -13.84
N PRO A 77 11.32 1.47 -13.15
CA PRO A 77 12.31 2.34 -13.73
C PRO A 77 13.62 1.56 -13.98
N ARG A 78 14.22 1.73 -15.16
CA ARG A 78 15.45 1.04 -15.58
C ARG A 78 16.68 1.49 -14.80
N SER A 79 16.65 2.70 -14.25
CA SER A 79 17.65 3.19 -13.32
C SER A 79 17.01 3.37 -11.95
N MET A 80 17.75 3.05 -10.88
CA MET A 80 17.28 3.13 -9.48
C MET A 80 17.01 4.57 -9.00
N ALA A 81 16.95 5.56 -9.88
CA ALA A 81 16.89 6.98 -9.57
C ALA A 81 15.66 7.68 -10.18
N ALA A 82 14.51 7.00 -10.30
CA ALA A 82 13.26 7.68 -10.65
C ALA A 82 12.80 8.59 -9.50
N VAL A 83 13.40 9.77 -9.45
CA VAL A 83 13.03 10.91 -8.61
C VAL A 83 11.87 11.61 -9.32
N VAL A 84 10.67 11.02 -9.21
CA VAL A 84 9.46 11.51 -9.87
C VAL A 84 8.42 11.89 -8.84
N ASP A 85 7.91 13.12 -8.93
CA ASP A 85 6.87 13.61 -8.01
C ASP A 85 5.49 13.09 -8.37
N THR A 86 5.26 12.78 -9.64
CA THR A 86 4.04 12.17 -10.15
C THR A 86 4.34 11.24 -11.32
N ILE A 87 3.45 10.28 -11.54
CA ILE A 87 3.60 9.25 -12.58
C ILE A 87 2.33 9.24 -13.42
N ASP A 88 2.47 9.45 -14.73
CA ASP A 88 1.43 9.22 -15.73
C ASP A 88 1.73 7.89 -16.45
N PRO A 89 0.97 6.81 -16.18
CA PRO A 89 1.16 5.51 -16.82
C PRO A 89 1.05 5.55 -18.34
N ALA A 90 0.27 6.47 -18.90
CA ALA A 90 0.10 6.62 -20.34
C ALA A 90 1.34 7.26 -20.99
N ALA A 91 2.04 8.13 -20.26
CA ALA A 91 3.18 8.91 -20.74
C ALA A 91 4.56 8.38 -20.32
N LEU A 92 4.66 7.12 -19.83
CA LEU A 92 5.95 6.54 -19.46
C LEU A 92 6.90 6.47 -20.66
N GLY A 93 8.07 7.11 -20.49
CA GLY A 93 9.16 7.16 -21.46
C GLY A 93 10.06 5.91 -21.46
N PRO A 94 11.16 5.93 -22.25
CA PRO A 94 12.04 4.79 -22.45
C PRO A 94 12.82 4.37 -21.19
N ASP A 95 12.90 5.25 -20.20
CA ASP A 95 13.57 4.98 -18.91
C ASP A 95 12.80 4.02 -18.01
N TRP A 96 11.62 3.57 -18.44
CA TRP A 96 10.80 2.58 -17.75
C TRP A 96 10.76 1.27 -18.54
N ALA A 97 10.85 0.16 -17.83
CA ALA A 97 10.43 -1.14 -18.32
C ALA A 97 9.00 -1.38 -17.83
N ALA A 98 8.12 -1.84 -18.71
CA ALA A 98 6.75 -2.17 -18.34
C ALA A 98 6.37 -3.51 -18.95
N ASP A 99 5.61 -4.31 -18.20
CA ASP A 99 5.06 -5.58 -18.64
C ASP A 99 3.53 -5.52 -18.73
N GLY A 100 2.92 -6.53 -19.37
CA GLY A 100 1.46 -6.61 -19.50
C GLY A 100 0.86 -5.57 -20.46
N THR A 101 -0.47 -5.46 -20.42
CA THR A 101 -1.21 -4.50 -21.24
C THR A 101 -1.30 -3.18 -20.49
N ARG A 102 -0.77 -2.10 -21.08
CA ARG A 102 -0.84 -0.76 -20.47
C ARG A 102 -2.31 -0.36 -20.27
N PRO A 103 -2.71 0.12 -19.08
CA PRO A 103 -4.07 0.59 -18.85
C PRO A 103 -4.26 1.96 -19.52
N THR A 104 -4.60 1.96 -20.80
CA THR A 104 -4.75 3.20 -21.61
C THR A 104 -6.15 3.81 -21.53
N ALA A 105 -7.15 3.06 -21.08
CA ALA A 105 -8.52 3.56 -20.92
C ALA A 105 -9.15 3.01 -19.63
N LEU A 106 -9.64 3.91 -18.78
CA LEU A 106 -10.39 3.53 -17.59
C LEU A 106 -11.78 2.98 -17.98
N GLN A 107 -12.22 1.94 -17.31
CA GLN A 107 -13.49 1.27 -17.53
C GLN A 107 -14.40 1.53 -16.32
N PRO A 108 -15.62 2.10 -16.51
CA PRO A 108 -16.51 2.41 -15.39
C PRO A 108 -16.86 1.22 -14.49
N GLY A 109 -16.99 0.02 -15.06
CA GLY A 109 -17.30 -1.22 -14.32
C GLY A 109 -16.09 -1.93 -13.72
N ALA A 110 -14.88 -1.38 -13.84
CA ALA A 110 -13.67 -2.00 -13.32
C ALA A 110 -13.38 -1.56 -11.88
N THR A 111 -12.75 -2.44 -11.10
CA THR A 111 -12.07 -2.06 -9.86
C THR A 111 -10.58 -1.96 -10.12
N TYR A 112 -9.98 -0.82 -9.76
CA TYR A 112 -8.55 -0.56 -9.88
C TYR A 112 -7.90 -0.67 -8.51
N ARG A 113 -6.79 -1.40 -8.45
CA ARG A 113 -5.85 -1.36 -7.35
C ARG A 113 -4.52 -0.82 -7.87
N ILE A 114 -4.15 0.36 -7.38
CA ILE A 114 -2.96 1.09 -7.82
C ILE A 114 -1.96 1.06 -6.68
N GLY A 115 -0.81 0.43 -6.90
CA GLY A 115 0.27 0.26 -5.94
C GLY A 115 1.52 1.00 -6.37
N VAL A 116 2.23 1.55 -5.39
CA VAL A 116 3.55 2.14 -5.58
C VAL A 116 4.48 1.65 -4.49
N SER A 117 5.71 1.34 -4.86
CA SER A 117 6.78 1.12 -3.90
C SER A 117 7.90 2.14 -4.10
N VAL A 118 8.46 2.58 -2.98
CA VAL A 118 9.59 3.50 -2.94
C VAL A 118 10.68 2.96 -2.03
N SER A 119 11.93 3.35 -2.29
CA SER A 119 13.09 2.96 -1.48
C SER A 119 13.77 4.18 -0.87
N ARG A 120 14.18 4.04 0.39
CA ARG A 120 15.02 4.99 1.15
C ARG A 120 16.14 4.22 1.82
N ASP A 121 17.40 4.52 1.49
CA ASP A 121 18.56 3.88 2.12
C ASP A 121 18.50 2.34 2.10
N GLY A 122 17.92 1.76 1.03
CA GLY A 122 17.73 0.32 0.87
C GLY A 122 16.49 -0.26 1.55
N ARG A 123 15.72 0.54 2.29
CA ARG A 123 14.44 0.14 2.89
C ARG A 123 13.29 0.42 1.93
N LEU A 124 12.49 -0.61 1.64
CA LEU A 124 11.29 -0.51 0.81
C LEU A 124 10.07 -0.13 1.65
N ASP A 125 9.33 0.87 1.18
CA ASP A 125 8.01 1.24 1.68
C ASP A 125 7.00 1.20 0.53
N SER A 126 5.84 0.60 0.74
CA SER A 126 4.79 0.51 -0.27
C SER A 126 3.48 1.12 0.22
N GLY A 127 2.74 1.70 -0.73
CA GLY A 127 1.39 2.19 -0.54
C GLY A 127 0.50 1.74 -1.69
N SER A 128 -0.81 1.74 -1.45
CA SER A 128 -1.76 1.48 -2.53
C SER A 128 -3.12 2.05 -2.22
N VAL A 129 -3.92 2.16 -3.28
CA VAL A 129 -5.30 2.60 -3.25
C VAL A 129 -6.16 1.64 -4.08
N GLU A 130 -7.35 1.31 -3.57
CA GLU A 130 -8.38 0.58 -4.30
C GLU A 130 -9.55 1.52 -4.58
N VAL A 131 -10.01 1.56 -5.83
CA VAL A 131 -11.03 2.52 -6.29
C VAL A 131 -11.77 1.95 -7.51
N ASP A 132 -13.07 2.19 -7.60
CA ASP A 132 -13.85 1.82 -8.78
C ASP A 132 -13.63 2.81 -9.93
N GLY A 133 -13.77 2.32 -11.17
CA GLY A 133 -13.53 3.09 -12.37
C GLY A 133 -14.51 4.24 -12.56
N ALA A 134 -15.76 4.10 -12.12
CA ALA A 134 -16.75 5.17 -12.19
C ALA A 134 -16.35 6.35 -11.27
N THR A 135 -15.85 6.06 -10.07
CA THR A 135 -15.31 7.08 -9.14
C THR A 135 -14.11 7.78 -9.76
N LEU A 136 -13.13 7.07 -10.34
CA LEU A 136 -11.98 7.71 -11.00
C LEU A 136 -12.41 8.63 -12.15
N LEU A 137 -13.33 8.16 -13.00
CA LEU A 137 -13.84 8.93 -14.13
C LEU A 137 -14.71 10.14 -13.71
N GLY A 138 -15.29 10.09 -12.52
CA GLY A 138 -16.13 11.15 -11.95
C GLY A 138 -15.38 12.16 -11.06
N LEU A 139 -14.06 12.03 -10.90
CA LEU A 139 -13.27 12.98 -10.11
C LEU A 139 -13.30 14.38 -10.74
N ALA A 140 -13.49 15.39 -9.92
CA ALA A 140 -13.21 16.77 -10.32
C ALA A 140 -11.69 17.02 -10.42
N ASP A 141 -11.28 18.03 -11.19
CA ASP A 141 -9.87 18.39 -11.41
C ASP A 141 -9.10 18.71 -10.10
N ASP A 142 -9.82 19.11 -9.05
CA ASP A 142 -9.30 19.42 -7.73
C ASP A 142 -9.50 18.29 -6.71
N GLN A 143 -9.78 17.06 -7.17
CA GLN A 143 -9.95 15.89 -6.30
C GLN A 143 -8.92 14.81 -6.60
N ALA A 144 -8.63 14.00 -5.59
CA ALA A 144 -7.86 12.77 -5.71
C ALA A 144 -8.45 11.69 -4.81
N VAL A 145 -8.22 10.43 -5.16
CA VAL A 145 -8.50 9.30 -4.28
C VAL A 145 -7.23 8.93 -3.53
N VAL A 146 -7.29 8.96 -2.21
CA VAL A 146 -6.16 8.69 -1.33
C VAL A 146 -6.33 7.32 -0.69
N GLY A 147 -5.35 6.45 -0.85
CA GLY A 147 -5.27 5.14 -0.20
C GLY A 147 -4.05 5.04 0.70
N ARG A 148 -4.15 4.25 1.77
CA ARG A 148 -3.05 4.01 2.72
C ARG A 148 -2.73 2.52 2.86
N GLY A 149 -2.99 1.68 1.86
CA GLY A 149 -2.68 0.25 2.01
C GLY A 149 -3.37 -0.72 1.05
N PRO A 150 -2.96 -1.99 1.10
CA PRO A 150 -3.28 -3.04 0.09
C PRO A 150 -4.76 -3.37 -0.07
N SER A 151 -5.64 -2.90 0.81
CA SER A 151 -7.05 -3.31 0.85
C SER A 151 -7.97 -2.26 1.46
N ALA A 152 -7.47 -1.04 1.67
CA ALA A 152 -8.33 0.04 2.14
C ALA A 152 -8.97 0.71 0.91
N PRO A 153 -10.31 0.83 0.85
CA PRO A 153 -10.94 1.63 -0.18
C PRO A 153 -10.38 3.04 -0.10
N GLY A 154 -10.09 3.61 -1.26
CA GLY A 154 -9.63 4.96 -1.38
C GLY A 154 -10.69 5.97 -0.97
N VAL A 155 -10.26 7.10 -0.44
CA VAL A 155 -11.16 8.19 -0.05
C VAL A 155 -10.99 9.35 -1.00
N VAL A 156 -12.09 9.78 -1.63
CA VAL A 156 -12.11 11.01 -2.43
C VAL A 156 -11.81 12.18 -1.50
N THR A 157 -10.73 12.89 -1.78
CA THR A 157 -10.16 13.94 -0.95
C THR A 157 -9.86 15.16 -1.82
N PRO A 158 -10.22 16.38 -1.38
CA PRO A 158 -9.81 17.60 -2.07
C PRO A 158 -8.28 17.72 -2.20
N ARG A 159 -7.81 18.31 -3.29
CA ARG A 159 -6.38 18.46 -3.61
C ARG A 159 -5.61 19.22 -2.53
N ALA A 160 -6.25 20.23 -1.95
CA ALA A 160 -5.66 21.03 -0.88
C ALA A 160 -5.40 20.20 0.39
N GLU A 161 -6.17 19.13 0.62
CA GLU A 161 -6.12 18.34 1.85
C GLU A 161 -5.23 17.09 1.70
N TYR A 162 -5.18 16.47 0.52
CA TYR A 162 -4.41 15.23 0.37
C TYR A 162 -2.91 15.45 0.39
N ARG A 163 -2.39 16.61 -0.03
CA ARG A 163 -0.94 16.86 -0.01
C ARG A 163 -0.39 16.72 1.41
N SER A 164 -1.08 17.26 2.40
CA SER A 164 -0.74 17.05 3.81
C SER A 164 -0.87 15.58 4.23
N ALA A 165 -1.90 14.86 3.77
CA ALA A 165 -2.07 13.45 4.08
C ALA A 165 -0.99 12.53 3.47
N VAL A 166 -0.41 12.95 2.35
CA VAL A 166 0.58 12.21 1.56
C VAL A 166 2.02 12.57 2.00
N GLU A 167 2.27 13.82 2.38
CA GLU A 167 3.60 14.31 2.82
C GLU A 167 3.86 14.22 4.33
N ALA A 168 2.85 13.94 5.17
CA ALA A 168 2.93 13.91 6.65
C ALA A 168 3.95 12.93 7.26
N ARG A 169 4.74 12.23 6.45
CA ARG A 169 5.77 11.29 6.88
C ARG A 169 7.20 11.70 6.57
N CYS A 170 7.38 12.84 5.93
CA CYS A 170 8.69 13.31 5.53
C CYS A 170 9.41 14.13 6.62
N GLU A 171 8.83 14.19 7.83
CA GLU A 171 9.34 14.85 9.03
C GLU A 171 10.17 13.93 9.92
#